data_AF-A0A930H8D4-F1
#
_entry.id   AF-A0A930H8D4-F1
#
_cell.length_a   1.000
_cell.length_b   1.000
_cell.length_c   1.000
_cell.angle_alpha   90.00
_cell.angle_beta   90.00
_cell.angle_gamma   90.00
#
_symmetry.space_group_name_H-M   'P 1'
#
loop_
_entity.id
_entity.type
_entity.pdbx_description
1 polymer ?
#
loop_
_entity_poly.entity_id
_entity_poly.type
_entity_poly.pdbx_seq_one_letter_code
_entity_poly.pdbx_strand_id
1 'polypeptide(L)'
;MSNGIYSDKYKLRVKKVVQLFKEENLENSEFITFKGISGKYTLQIDSFSENIEECSYSGSKCSFLVNGSVIKTWYCIDDSAPFYELITHKNGKEYLLFRQDLYGYSVLDIKNTKIMQFFPECSLNGKETFIWTEVHYSPINNILAVFGCYWSCPYSVQLFIFDDPLNESPRFIDILSCIDESYDIYDDIEFLKWENGDLHLKAFLIENGKYTELVIPHEKYLNWLSDDNTVKYL
;
A
#
# COMPACT_ATOMS: atom_id res chain seq x y z
N MET A 1 -7.53 -7.97 11.74
CA MET A 1 -7.69 -9.20 10.93
C MET A 1 -6.33 -9.91 10.92
N SER A 2 -6.25 -11.16 10.48
CA SER A 2 -5.01 -11.95 10.59
C SER A 2 -4.13 -11.79 9.34
N ASN A 3 -2.81 -11.84 9.54
CA ASN A 3 -1.85 -11.85 8.45
C ASN A 3 -1.82 -13.23 7.76
N GLY A 4 -2.38 -13.30 6.56
CA GLY A 4 -2.60 -14.51 5.79
C GLY A 4 -1.34 -15.13 5.18
N ILE A 5 -0.20 -14.43 5.18
CA ILE A 5 1.04 -14.91 4.53
C ILE A 5 1.55 -16.24 5.11
N TYR A 6 1.21 -16.52 6.36
CA TYR A 6 1.62 -17.73 7.07
C TYR A 6 0.72 -18.93 6.80
N SER A 7 -0.47 -18.70 6.24
CA SER A 7 -1.44 -19.74 5.93
C SER A 7 -0.94 -20.65 4.80
N ASP A 8 -1.32 -21.93 4.84
CA ASP A 8 -0.98 -22.86 3.77
C ASP A 8 -1.65 -22.50 2.45
N LYS A 9 -2.83 -21.86 2.52
CA LYS A 9 -3.57 -21.39 1.36
C LYS A 9 -2.82 -20.27 0.63
N TYR A 10 -2.24 -19.31 1.36
CA TYR A 10 -1.40 -18.27 0.75
C TYR A 10 -0.12 -18.87 0.14
N LYS A 11 0.56 -19.77 0.86
CA LYS A 11 1.77 -20.45 0.34
C LYS A 11 1.47 -21.25 -0.93
N LEU A 12 0.30 -21.89 -1.02
CA LEU A 12 -0.13 -22.61 -2.21
C LEU A 12 -0.42 -21.65 -3.38
N ARG A 13 -1.06 -20.50 -3.12
CA ARG A 13 -1.25 -19.43 -4.12
C ARG A 13 0.10 -18.99 -4.70
N VAL A 14 1.07 -18.64 -3.85
CA VAL A 14 2.42 -18.26 -4.29
C VAL A 14 3.08 -19.37 -5.12
N LYS A 15 3.01 -20.64 -4.68
CA LYS A 15 3.58 -21.78 -5.42
C LYS A 15 2.99 -21.96 -6.83
N LYS A 16 1.70 -21.64 -7.02
CA LYS A 16 1.04 -21.70 -8.33
C LYS A 16 1.56 -20.61 -9.26
N VAL A 17 1.69 -19.38 -8.74
CA VAL A 17 2.13 -18.23 -9.55
C VAL A 17 3.64 -18.25 -9.81
N VAL A 18 4.45 -18.97 -9.03
CA VAL A 18 5.90 -19.11 -9.28
C VAL A 18 6.24 -19.57 -10.70
N GLN A 19 5.35 -20.35 -11.35
CA GLN A 19 5.54 -20.79 -12.74
C GLN A 19 5.52 -19.65 -13.76
N LEU A 20 4.93 -18.51 -13.41
CA LEU A 20 4.90 -17.30 -14.23
C LEU A 20 6.30 -16.72 -14.45
N PHE A 21 7.19 -16.82 -13.46
CA PHE A 21 8.49 -16.15 -13.44
C PHE A 21 9.58 -16.95 -14.18
N LYS A 22 9.36 -17.21 -15.46
CA LYS A 22 10.31 -17.85 -16.39
C LYS A 22 10.71 -16.87 -17.49
N GLU A 23 11.90 -17.05 -18.05
CA GLU A 23 12.41 -16.17 -19.12
C GLU A 23 11.47 -16.11 -20.34
N GLU A 24 10.78 -17.21 -20.66
CA GLU A 24 9.80 -17.29 -21.75
C GLU A 24 8.57 -16.37 -21.57
N ASN A 25 8.27 -16.01 -20.33
CA ASN A 25 7.14 -15.15 -19.96
C ASN A 25 7.56 -13.69 -19.69
N LEU A 26 8.86 -13.36 -19.81
CA LEU A 26 9.36 -12.00 -19.57
C LEU A 26 8.89 -11.06 -20.69
N GLU A 27 8.15 -10.02 -20.32
CA GLU A 27 7.66 -9.04 -21.30
C GLU A 27 8.53 -7.78 -21.35
N ASN A 28 8.85 -7.24 -20.19
CA ASN A 28 9.59 -5.99 -20.08
C ASN A 28 10.45 -5.93 -18.82
N SER A 29 11.38 -4.98 -18.83
CA SER A 29 12.13 -4.57 -17.65
C SER A 29 12.13 -3.06 -17.56
N GLU A 30 11.85 -2.53 -16.38
CA GLU A 30 11.91 -1.10 -16.09
C GLU A 30 12.75 -0.82 -14.83
N PHE A 31 13.14 0.45 -14.69
CA PHE A 31 13.95 0.90 -13.57
C PHE A 31 13.37 2.15 -12.94
N ILE A 32 13.07 2.10 -11.65
CA ILE A 32 12.70 3.25 -10.84
C ILE A 32 13.92 3.68 -10.03
N THR A 33 14.17 4.98 -9.98
CA THR A 33 15.24 5.56 -9.17
C THR A 33 14.63 6.33 -8.02
N PHE A 34 15.14 6.09 -6.81
CA PHE A 34 14.78 6.87 -5.63
C PHE A 34 15.98 7.65 -5.12
N LYS A 35 15.71 8.85 -4.59
CA LYS A 35 16.70 9.66 -3.90
C LYS A 35 16.38 9.66 -2.41
N GLY A 36 17.18 8.93 -1.65
CA GLY A 36 17.11 8.88 -0.21
C GLY A 36 18.09 9.81 0.50
N ILE A 37 18.03 9.82 1.83
CA ILE A 37 18.99 10.48 2.71
C ILE A 37 20.34 9.75 2.75
N SER A 38 20.37 8.42 2.58
CA SER A 38 21.62 7.65 2.57
C SER A 38 22.24 7.50 1.18
N GLY A 39 21.52 7.90 0.12
CA GLY A 39 22.03 7.86 -1.24
C GLY A 39 20.95 7.61 -2.30
N LYS A 40 21.41 7.15 -3.46
CA LYS A 40 20.54 6.79 -4.59
C LYS A 40 20.23 5.30 -4.54
N TYR A 41 18.96 4.97 -4.70
CA TYR A 41 18.48 3.60 -4.82
C TYR A 41 17.91 3.35 -6.21
N THR A 42 17.98 2.10 -6.66
CA THR A 42 17.34 1.68 -7.92
C THR A 42 16.50 0.46 -7.65
N LEU A 43 15.28 0.45 -8.16
CA LEU A 43 14.42 -0.72 -8.23
C LEU A 43 14.34 -1.14 -9.69
N GLN A 44 14.81 -2.34 -9.99
CA GLN A 44 14.55 -3.01 -11.26
C GLN A 44 13.27 -3.83 -11.13
N ILE A 45 12.38 -3.71 -12.09
CA ILE A 45 11.11 -4.45 -12.15
C ILE A 45 11.12 -5.20 -13.47
N ASP A 46 11.15 -6.52 -13.40
CA ASP A 46 10.99 -7.40 -14.56
C ASP A 46 9.54 -7.88 -14.56
N SER A 47 8.74 -7.53 -15.57
CA SER A 47 7.33 -7.90 -15.64
C SER A 47 7.13 -9.15 -16.48
N PHE A 48 6.29 -10.06 -15.99
CA PHE A 48 6.00 -11.35 -16.59
C PHE A 48 4.51 -11.48 -16.82
N SER A 49 4.13 -12.00 -17.98
CA SER A 49 2.75 -12.32 -18.26
C SER A 49 2.63 -13.69 -18.93
N GLU A 50 1.52 -14.37 -18.68
CA GLU A 50 1.15 -15.61 -19.36
C GLU A 50 -0.35 -15.62 -19.59
N ASN A 51 -0.76 -15.84 -20.84
CA ASN A 51 -2.15 -16.02 -21.20
C ASN A 51 -2.45 -17.52 -21.33
N ILE A 52 -3.26 -18.05 -20.42
CA ILE A 52 -3.83 -19.39 -20.52
C ILE A 52 -5.27 -19.23 -21.02
N GLU A 53 -5.81 -20.21 -21.75
CA GLU A 53 -7.12 -20.13 -22.44
C GLU A 53 -8.28 -19.57 -21.58
N GLU A 54 -8.22 -19.68 -20.26
CA GLU A 54 -9.24 -19.20 -19.32
C GLU A 54 -8.83 -17.96 -18.49
N CYS A 55 -7.55 -17.61 -18.38
CA CYS A 55 -7.04 -16.55 -17.48
C CYS A 55 -5.72 -15.95 -17.99
N SER A 56 -5.57 -14.63 -17.86
CA SER A 56 -4.28 -13.94 -17.97
C SER A 56 -3.67 -13.81 -16.58
N TYR A 57 -2.41 -14.19 -16.43
CA TYR A 57 -1.63 -13.99 -15.21
C TYR A 57 -0.57 -12.95 -15.48
N SER A 58 -0.45 -11.97 -14.58
CA SER A 58 0.61 -10.97 -14.60
C SER A 58 1.24 -10.83 -13.22
N GLY A 59 2.51 -10.48 -13.21
CA GLY A 59 3.30 -10.34 -11.99
C GLY A 59 4.70 -9.86 -12.31
N SER A 60 5.44 -9.48 -11.28
CA SER A 60 6.78 -8.93 -11.46
C SER A 60 7.81 -9.52 -10.51
N LYS A 61 9.04 -9.64 -10.99
CA LYS A 61 10.22 -9.84 -10.15
C LYS A 61 10.87 -8.49 -9.92
N CYS A 62 10.97 -8.11 -8.66
CA CYS A 62 11.53 -6.83 -8.25
C CYS A 62 12.90 -7.05 -7.62
N SER A 63 13.92 -6.31 -8.06
CA SER A 63 15.26 -6.32 -7.48
C SER A 63 15.65 -4.92 -7.03
N PHE A 64 15.92 -4.74 -5.75
CA PHE A 64 16.29 -3.46 -5.16
C PHE A 64 17.80 -3.37 -4.98
N LEU A 65 18.39 -2.31 -5.54
CA LEU A 65 19.82 -2.10 -5.66
C LEU A 65 20.26 -0.87 -4.85
N VAL A 66 21.40 -1.02 -4.18
CA VAL A 66 22.14 0.06 -3.53
C VAL A 66 23.53 0.09 -4.13
N ASN A 67 23.94 1.24 -4.68
CA ASN A 67 25.25 1.40 -5.34
C ASN A 67 25.54 0.33 -6.40
N GLY A 68 24.51 -0.05 -7.19
CA GLY A 68 24.61 -1.04 -8.26
C GLY A 68 24.62 -2.52 -7.81
N SER A 69 24.57 -2.79 -6.50
CA SER A 69 24.48 -4.15 -5.97
C SER A 69 23.06 -4.46 -5.52
N VAL A 70 22.51 -5.60 -5.94
CA VAL A 70 21.19 -6.08 -5.47
C VAL A 70 21.29 -6.45 -3.99
N ILE A 71 20.48 -5.81 -3.14
CA ILE A 71 20.40 -6.11 -1.71
C ILE A 71 19.18 -6.96 -1.36
N LYS A 72 18.15 -6.94 -2.20
CA LYS A 72 16.92 -7.70 -2.00
C LYS A 72 16.19 -7.95 -3.31
N THR A 73 15.57 -9.12 -3.42
CA THR A 73 14.64 -9.48 -4.49
C THR A 73 13.35 -9.99 -3.87
N TRP A 74 12.22 -9.67 -4.50
CA TRP A 74 10.90 -10.22 -4.18
C TRP A 74 10.09 -10.43 -5.46
N TYR A 75 8.96 -11.11 -5.30
CA TYR A 75 8.01 -11.37 -6.37
C TYR A 75 6.68 -10.73 -6.01
N CYS A 76 6.12 -10.00 -6.95
CA CYS A 76 4.74 -9.54 -6.96
C CYS A 76 3.92 -10.53 -7.78
N ILE A 77 2.99 -11.23 -7.14
CA ILE A 77 2.20 -12.28 -7.80
C ILE A 77 0.88 -11.77 -8.40
N ASP A 78 0.64 -10.48 -8.24
CA ASP A 78 -0.42 -9.71 -8.90
C ASP A 78 0.08 -8.27 -8.97
N ASP A 79 0.47 -7.82 -10.15
CA ASP A 79 1.04 -6.50 -10.40
C ASP A 79 0.00 -5.45 -10.79
N SER A 80 -1.28 -5.70 -10.52
CA SER A 80 -2.35 -4.72 -10.72
C SER A 80 -2.17 -3.52 -9.78
N ALA A 81 -2.15 -2.31 -10.38
CA ALA A 81 -2.01 -1.02 -9.69
C ALA A 81 -0.72 -0.85 -8.83
N PRO A 82 0.46 -1.25 -9.29
CA PRO A 82 1.65 -1.32 -8.45
C PRO A 82 2.08 0.07 -7.95
N PHE A 83 2.64 0.13 -6.74
CA PHE A 83 3.25 1.35 -6.21
C PHE A 83 4.56 1.03 -5.50
N TYR A 84 5.45 2.03 -5.46
CA TYR A 84 6.72 1.97 -4.77
C TYR A 84 7.04 3.34 -4.18
N GLU A 85 7.05 3.45 -2.86
CA GLU A 85 7.30 4.72 -2.17
C GLU A 85 8.49 4.59 -1.22
N LEU A 86 9.51 5.44 -1.41
CA LEU A 86 10.64 5.54 -0.50
C LEU A 86 10.32 6.61 0.55
N ILE A 87 10.32 6.21 1.82
CA ILE A 87 10.12 7.14 2.93
C ILE A 87 11.38 7.26 3.81
N THR A 88 11.58 8.44 4.37
CA THR A 88 12.44 8.63 5.55
C THR A 88 11.54 8.69 6.77
N HIS A 89 11.59 7.65 7.59
CA HIS A 89 10.74 7.51 8.76
C HIS A 89 11.25 8.39 9.92
N LYS A 90 10.36 8.76 10.86
CA LYS A 90 10.66 9.56 12.05
C LYS A 90 11.77 8.98 12.93
N ASN A 91 11.99 7.67 12.87
CA ASN A 91 13.12 7.00 13.55
C ASN A 91 14.49 7.20 12.85
N GLY A 92 14.55 7.97 11.77
CA GLY A 92 15.76 8.27 11.01
C GLY A 92 16.22 7.18 10.03
N LYS A 93 15.42 6.13 9.82
CA LYS A 93 15.70 5.07 8.84
C LYS A 93 14.88 5.26 7.57
N GLU A 94 15.36 4.63 6.50
CA GLU A 94 14.69 4.62 5.21
C GLU A 94 14.02 3.27 4.95
N TYR A 95 12.81 3.33 4.41
CA TYR A 95 12.00 2.17 4.09
C TYR A 95 11.41 2.32 2.70
N LEU A 96 11.30 1.21 1.97
CA LEU A 96 10.52 1.16 0.73
C LEU A 96 9.19 0.48 1.04
N LEU A 97 8.09 1.18 0.76
CA LEU A 97 6.73 0.64 0.82
C LEU A 97 6.30 0.23 -0.58
N PHE A 98 5.68 -0.93 -0.70
CA PHE A 98 5.26 -1.51 -1.98
C PHE A 98 4.23 -2.62 -1.73
N ARG A 99 3.84 -3.32 -2.79
CA ARG A 99 3.00 -4.52 -2.69
C ARG A 99 3.61 -5.73 -3.37
N GLN A 100 3.15 -6.90 -2.94
CA GLN A 100 3.52 -8.19 -3.50
C GLN A 100 2.31 -9.01 -3.99
N ASP A 101 1.11 -8.49 -3.80
CA ASP A 101 -0.18 -9.04 -4.21
C ASP A 101 -1.17 -7.86 -4.31
N LEU A 102 -2.35 -8.08 -4.89
CA LEU A 102 -3.37 -7.03 -5.04
C LEU A 102 -3.78 -6.45 -3.68
N TYR A 103 -3.87 -7.31 -2.66
CA TYR A 103 -4.25 -6.90 -1.30
C TYR A 103 -3.06 -6.84 -0.36
N GLY A 104 -3.18 -5.97 0.64
CA GLY A 104 -2.16 -5.76 1.65
C GLY A 104 -0.99 -4.92 1.14
N TYR A 105 0.13 -5.00 1.84
CA TYR A 105 1.32 -4.19 1.58
C TYR A 105 2.57 -4.85 2.15
N SER A 106 3.72 -4.35 1.71
CA SER A 106 5.03 -4.77 2.15
C SER A 106 5.88 -3.56 2.50
N VAL A 107 6.82 -3.77 3.43
CA VAL A 107 7.80 -2.77 3.85
C VAL A 107 9.19 -3.41 3.84
N LEU A 108 10.10 -2.86 3.06
CA LEU A 108 11.51 -3.21 3.06
C LEU A 108 12.25 -2.29 4.03
N ASP A 109 12.78 -2.85 5.12
CA ASP A 109 13.85 -2.23 5.89
C ASP A 109 15.14 -2.33 5.07
N ILE A 110 15.53 -1.22 4.45
CA ILE A 110 16.67 -1.15 3.52
C ILE A 110 17.97 -1.53 4.23
N LYS A 111 18.15 -1.06 5.47
CA LYS A 111 19.38 -1.30 6.24
C LYS A 111 19.54 -2.76 6.62
N ASN A 112 18.45 -3.40 7.04
CA ASN A 112 18.49 -4.79 7.52
C ASN A 112 18.13 -5.83 6.43
N THR A 113 17.81 -5.38 5.21
CA THR A 113 17.40 -6.20 4.07
C THR A 113 16.24 -7.17 4.38
N LYS A 114 15.34 -6.73 5.28
CA LYS A 114 14.16 -7.48 5.71
C LYS A 114 12.90 -6.92 5.08
N ILE A 115 12.03 -7.80 4.62
CA ILE A 115 10.70 -7.45 4.16
C ILE A 115 9.71 -7.92 5.23
N MET A 116 8.90 -7.00 5.73
CA MET A 116 7.62 -7.33 6.35
C MET A 116 6.59 -7.35 5.23
N GLN A 117 5.73 -8.38 5.22
CA GLN A 117 4.62 -8.48 4.30
C GLN A 117 3.35 -8.73 5.10
N PHE A 118 2.33 -7.93 4.81
CA PHE A 118 0.99 -8.11 5.33
C PHE A 118 0.04 -8.45 4.18
N PHE A 119 -0.69 -9.56 4.32
CA PHE A 119 -1.78 -9.93 3.42
C PHE A 119 -3.05 -10.21 4.23
N PRO A 120 -4.17 -9.53 3.97
CA PRO A 120 -5.46 -9.84 4.60
C PRO A 120 -5.89 -11.31 4.47
N GLU A 121 -5.90 -12.11 5.54
CA GLU A 121 -6.25 -13.54 5.43
C GLU A 121 -7.66 -13.76 4.85
N CYS A 122 -8.62 -12.87 5.14
CA CYS A 122 -9.97 -13.00 4.63
C CYS A 122 -10.04 -12.94 3.09
N SER A 123 -9.09 -12.27 2.43
CA SER A 123 -9.03 -12.15 0.97
C SER A 123 -8.67 -13.47 0.30
N LEU A 124 -8.06 -14.41 1.01
CA LEU A 124 -7.92 -15.78 0.52
C LEU A 124 -9.28 -16.45 0.30
N ASN A 125 -10.30 -16.03 1.03
CA ASN A 125 -11.65 -16.59 0.96
C ASN A 125 -12.60 -15.76 0.08
N GLY A 126 -12.05 -14.89 -0.76
CA GLY A 126 -12.82 -14.06 -1.70
C GLY A 126 -13.49 -12.85 -1.05
N LYS A 127 -13.18 -12.53 0.21
CA LYS A 127 -13.63 -11.28 0.82
C LYS A 127 -12.79 -10.13 0.30
N GLU A 128 -13.44 -9.13 -0.28
CA GLU A 128 -12.81 -7.90 -0.73
C GLU A 128 -12.15 -7.13 0.43
N THR A 129 -10.97 -6.55 0.18
CA THR A 129 -10.26 -5.68 1.13
C THR A 129 -9.67 -4.49 0.40
N PHE A 130 -9.33 -3.43 1.14
CA PHE A 130 -8.85 -2.19 0.55
C PHE A 130 -7.58 -2.40 -0.28
N ILE A 131 -7.62 -1.97 -1.54
CA ILE A 131 -6.55 -2.05 -2.53
C ILE A 131 -5.75 -0.76 -2.43
N TRP A 132 -4.52 -0.84 -1.91
CA TRP A 132 -3.65 0.33 -1.76
C TRP A 132 -3.06 0.71 -3.12
N THR A 133 -3.34 1.89 -3.65
CA THR A 133 -2.78 2.35 -4.93
C THR A 133 -1.66 3.35 -4.74
N GLU A 134 -1.69 4.15 -3.67
CA GLU A 134 -0.64 5.11 -3.34
C GLU A 134 -0.50 5.27 -1.82
N VAL A 135 0.66 5.72 -1.38
CA VAL A 135 0.93 5.98 0.04
C VAL A 135 1.69 7.27 0.24
N HIS A 136 1.35 8.00 1.30
CA HIS A 136 1.96 9.29 1.63
C HIS A 136 2.24 9.37 3.13
N TYR A 137 3.52 9.31 3.48
CA TYR A 137 3.96 9.31 4.87
C TYR A 137 4.21 10.73 5.40
N SER A 138 3.78 10.98 6.64
CA SER A 138 4.08 12.22 7.37
C SER A 138 5.01 11.96 8.56
N PRO A 139 6.26 12.47 8.54
CA PRO A 139 7.20 12.31 9.66
C PRO A 139 6.82 13.14 10.90
N ILE A 140 5.93 14.13 10.76
CA ILE A 140 5.50 15.00 11.87
C ILE A 140 4.69 14.20 12.90
N ASN A 141 3.63 13.56 12.40
CA ASN A 141 2.63 12.84 13.18
C ASN A 141 2.86 11.31 13.17
N ASN A 142 3.77 10.81 12.33
CA ASN A 142 4.06 9.40 12.14
C ASN A 142 2.90 8.57 11.56
N ILE A 143 2.11 9.20 10.69
CA ILE A 143 0.95 8.60 10.04
C ILE A 143 1.25 8.33 8.56
N LEU A 144 0.75 7.21 8.08
CA LEU A 144 0.73 6.88 6.66
C LEU A 144 -0.70 7.08 6.13
N ALA A 145 -0.88 8.02 5.20
CA ALA A 145 -2.09 8.10 4.41
C ALA A 145 -1.98 7.12 3.24
N VAL A 146 -3.00 6.28 3.08
CA VAL A 146 -3.07 5.27 2.03
C VAL A 146 -4.27 5.61 1.16
N PHE A 147 -4.00 5.93 -0.09
CA PHE A 147 -5.00 6.14 -1.11
C PHE A 147 -5.27 4.83 -1.84
N GLY A 148 -6.54 4.58 -2.18
CA GLY A 148 -6.94 3.31 -2.74
C GLY A 148 -8.45 3.16 -2.83
N CYS A 149 -8.90 1.97 -3.20
CA CYS A 149 -10.32 1.68 -3.34
C CYS A 149 -10.63 0.23 -2.96
N TYR A 150 -11.91 -0.08 -2.91
CA TYR A 150 -12.39 -1.45 -3.03
C TYR A 150 -12.69 -1.71 -4.51
N TRP A 151 -12.64 -2.96 -4.97
CA TRP A 151 -12.85 -3.29 -6.37
C TRP A 151 -14.14 -2.67 -6.94
N SER A 152 -13.98 -1.86 -8.00
CA SER A 152 -15.07 -1.12 -8.66
C SER A 152 -15.85 -0.14 -7.76
N CYS A 153 -15.25 0.33 -6.66
CA CYS A 153 -15.77 1.41 -5.82
C CYS A 153 -14.99 2.71 -6.03
N PRO A 154 -15.56 3.88 -5.65
CA PRO A 154 -14.83 5.14 -5.55
C PRO A 154 -13.59 5.05 -4.66
N TYR A 155 -12.67 6.01 -4.80
CA TYR A 155 -11.48 6.03 -3.97
C TYR A 155 -11.78 6.58 -2.57
N SER A 156 -10.95 6.15 -1.63
CA SER A 156 -10.91 6.67 -0.26
C SER A 156 -9.46 6.84 0.18
N VAL A 157 -9.31 7.44 1.36
CA VAL A 157 -8.05 7.53 2.09
C VAL A 157 -8.20 6.85 3.44
N GLN A 158 -7.31 5.90 3.72
CA GLN A 158 -7.16 5.27 5.04
C GLN A 158 -5.93 5.85 5.75
N LEU A 159 -6.01 6.08 7.05
CA LEU A 159 -4.87 6.54 7.85
C LEU A 159 -4.37 5.43 8.76
N PHE A 160 -3.09 5.11 8.68
CA PHE A 160 -2.42 4.08 9.46
C PHE A 160 -1.50 4.69 10.51
N ILE A 161 -1.55 4.14 11.72
CA ILE A 161 -0.50 4.37 12.73
C ILE A 161 0.77 3.67 12.25
N PHE A 162 1.85 4.43 12.04
CA PHE A 162 3.07 3.92 11.44
C PHE A 162 4.28 3.98 12.39
N ASP A 163 4.04 3.81 13.70
CA ASP A 163 5.08 3.81 14.74
C ASP A 163 6.15 2.73 14.56
N ASP A 164 5.73 1.55 14.11
CA ASP A 164 6.62 0.47 13.72
C ASP A 164 6.32 0.05 12.27
N PRO A 165 7.16 0.47 11.30
CA PRO A 165 7.00 0.11 9.90
C PRO A 165 7.00 -1.41 9.62
N LEU A 166 7.49 -2.23 10.54
CA LEU A 166 7.51 -3.69 10.42
C LEU A 166 6.40 -4.38 11.23
N ASN A 167 5.43 -3.61 11.75
CA ASN A 167 4.28 -4.17 12.44
C ASN A 167 3.34 -4.90 11.46
N GLU A 168 3.05 -6.16 11.76
CA GLU A 168 2.16 -7.03 10.99
C GLU A 168 0.69 -6.96 11.43
N SER A 169 0.38 -6.14 12.43
CA SER A 169 -0.97 -5.88 12.93
C SER A 169 -1.26 -4.38 12.82
N PRO A 170 -1.44 -3.86 11.60
CA PRO A 170 -1.63 -2.44 11.39
C PRO A 170 -2.99 -1.97 11.93
N ARG A 171 -2.96 -0.79 12.55
CA ARG A 171 -4.14 -0.08 13.06
C ARG A 171 -4.42 1.10 12.16
N PHE A 172 -5.69 1.27 11.79
CA PHE A 172 -6.06 2.30 10.85
C PHE A 172 -7.48 2.80 11.07
N ILE A 173 -7.80 3.91 10.41
CA ILE A 173 -9.16 4.39 10.21
C ILE A 173 -9.42 4.60 8.72
N ASP A 174 -10.68 4.53 8.33
CA ASP A 174 -11.16 4.93 7.01
C ASP A 174 -11.77 6.33 7.14
N ILE A 175 -11.23 7.30 6.41
CA ILE A 175 -11.64 8.70 6.55
C ILE A 175 -13.12 8.87 6.25
N LEU A 176 -13.65 8.22 5.20
CA LEU A 176 -15.06 8.31 4.86
C LEU A 176 -15.94 7.85 6.02
N SER A 177 -15.64 6.70 6.62
CA SER A 177 -16.39 6.21 7.79
C SER A 177 -16.37 7.18 8.98
N CYS A 178 -15.37 8.06 9.08
CA CYS A 178 -15.23 9.00 10.19
C CYS A 178 -15.97 10.34 9.96
N ILE A 179 -16.17 10.75 8.70
CA ILE A 179 -16.75 12.05 8.35
C ILE A 179 -18.13 11.95 7.70
N ASP A 180 -18.47 10.79 7.17
CA ASP A 180 -19.69 10.50 6.43
C ASP A 180 -20.02 9.01 6.52
N GLU A 181 -20.53 8.59 7.69
CA GLU A 181 -20.85 7.18 7.96
C GLU A 181 -21.92 6.61 7.01
N SER A 182 -22.83 7.46 6.51
CA SER A 182 -23.89 7.09 5.57
C SER A 182 -23.44 7.05 4.11
N TYR A 183 -22.25 7.58 3.79
CA TYR A 183 -21.72 7.69 2.43
C TYR A 183 -22.69 8.44 1.48
N ASP A 184 -23.39 9.45 1.99
CA ASP A 184 -24.38 10.25 1.24
C ASP A 184 -23.97 11.71 1.02
N ILE A 185 -22.85 12.14 1.61
CA ILE A 185 -22.26 13.47 1.44
C ILE A 185 -21.12 13.42 0.43
N TYR A 186 -20.20 12.45 0.59
CA TYR A 186 -19.00 12.30 -0.22
C TYR A 186 -18.97 10.96 -0.95
N ASP A 187 -18.68 10.98 -2.24
CA ASP A 187 -18.54 9.77 -3.05
C ASP A 187 -17.08 9.33 -3.20
N ASP A 188 -16.19 10.28 -3.53
CA ASP A 188 -14.78 10.03 -3.82
C ASP A 188 -13.88 10.93 -2.96
N ILE A 189 -12.81 10.37 -2.40
CA ILE A 189 -11.81 11.12 -1.62
C ILE A 189 -10.40 10.81 -2.09
N GLU A 190 -9.69 11.86 -2.50
CA GLU A 190 -8.30 11.83 -2.91
C GLU A 190 -7.40 12.48 -1.85
N PHE A 191 -6.19 11.95 -1.68
CA PHE A 191 -5.13 12.62 -0.92
C PHE A 191 -4.59 13.83 -1.71
N LEU A 192 -4.44 14.99 -1.06
CA LEU A 192 -3.77 16.14 -1.68
C LEU A 192 -2.35 16.34 -1.14
N LYS A 193 -2.22 16.51 0.18
CA LYS A 193 -0.94 16.79 0.84
C LYS A 193 -1.04 16.66 2.35
N TRP A 194 0.13 16.57 2.96
CA TRP A 194 0.34 16.90 4.36
C TRP A 194 0.79 18.37 4.47
N GLU A 195 0.19 19.14 5.39
CA GLU A 195 0.62 20.50 5.68
C GLU A 195 0.66 20.73 7.19
N ASN A 196 1.86 20.93 7.75
CA ASN A 196 2.07 21.09 9.20
C ASN A 196 1.47 19.95 10.05
N GLY A 197 1.35 18.76 9.49
CA GLY A 197 0.71 17.60 10.10
C GLY A 197 -0.77 17.46 9.77
N ASP A 198 -1.45 18.50 9.30
CA ASP A 198 -2.85 18.41 8.89
C ASP A 198 -3.00 17.67 7.56
N LEU A 199 -4.10 16.94 7.43
CA LEU A 199 -4.42 16.15 6.25
C LEU A 199 -5.29 16.98 5.30
N HIS A 200 -4.78 17.26 4.10
CA HIS A 200 -5.55 17.91 3.04
C HIS A 200 -6.03 16.85 2.05
N LEU A 201 -7.32 16.91 1.75
CA LEU A 201 -8.02 15.97 0.89
C LEU A 201 -8.82 16.74 -0.17
N LYS A 202 -9.09 16.07 -1.29
CA LYS A 202 -10.02 16.53 -2.30
C LYS A 202 -11.19 15.55 -2.32
N ALA A 203 -12.37 16.03 -1.94
CA ALA A 203 -13.57 15.21 -1.78
C ALA A 203 -14.65 15.60 -2.78
N PHE A 204 -15.27 14.62 -3.42
CA PHE A 204 -16.40 14.82 -4.34
C PHE A 204 -17.70 14.93 -3.56
N LEU A 205 -18.33 16.11 -3.56
CA LEU A 205 -19.62 16.37 -2.92
C LEU A 205 -20.76 15.90 -3.83
N ILE A 206 -21.59 14.98 -3.33
CA ILE A 206 -22.73 14.42 -4.07
C ILE A 206 -23.77 15.51 -4.37
N GLU A 207 -24.08 16.38 -3.41
CA GLU A 207 -25.14 17.39 -3.51
C GLU A 207 -24.99 18.30 -4.75
N ASN A 208 -23.76 18.72 -5.05
CA ASN A 208 -23.50 19.69 -6.11
C ASN A 208 -22.64 19.14 -7.27
N GLY A 209 -22.21 17.88 -7.18
CA GLY A 209 -21.41 17.19 -8.19
C GLY A 209 -20.03 17.81 -8.43
N LYS A 210 -19.38 18.34 -7.37
CA LYS A 210 -18.09 19.01 -7.48
C LYS A 210 -17.11 18.56 -6.42
N TYR A 211 -15.83 18.65 -6.76
CA TYR A 211 -14.75 18.50 -5.81
C TYR A 211 -14.58 19.75 -4.94
N THR A 212 -14.40 19.54 -3.64
CA THR A 212 -13.99 20.54 -2.67
C THR A 212 -12.72 20.10 -1.95
N GLU A 213 -11.95 21.07 -1.47
CA GLU A 213 -10.87 20.78 -0.52
C GLU A 213 -11.46 20.56 0.88
N LEU A 214 -10.98 19.52 1.56
CA LEU A 214 -11.29 19.21 2.94
C LEU A 214 -9.98 19.19 3.73
N VAL A 215 -9.94 19.91 4.85
CA VAL A 215 -8.79 19.90 5.76
C VAL A 215 -9.21 19.23 7.05
N ILE A 216 -8.49 18.17 7.43
CA ILE A 216 -8.68 17.46 8.69
C ILE A 216 -7.48 17.79 9.60
N PRO A 217 -7.71 18.58 10.67
CA PRO A 217 -6.65 18.90 11.63
C PRO A 217 -6.07 17.65 12.27
N HIS A 218 -4.77 17.66 12.57
CA HIS A 218 -4.11 16.49 13.14
C HIS A 218 -4.70 16.02 14.46
N GLU A 219 -5.09 16.94 15.34
CA GLU A 219 -5.77 16.60 16.58
C GLU A 219 -7.04 15.76 16.35
N LYS A 220 -7.78 16.06 15.27
CA LYS A 220 -9.04 15.37 14.96
C LYS A 220 -8.82 13.92 14.55
N TYR A 221 -7.93 13.66 13.60
CA TYR A 221 -7.70 12.27 13.17
C TYR A 221 -6.86 11.47 14.18
N LEU A 222 -6.01 12.11 14.99
CA LEU A 222 -5.31 11.44 16.07
C LEU A 222 -6.26 10.98 17.18
N ASN A 223 -7.31 11.77 17.45
CA ASN A 223 -8.37 11.35 18.36
C ASN A 223 -9.11 10.11 17.84
N TRP A 224 -9.46 10.08 16.55
CA TRP A 224 -10.04 8.88 15.91
C TRP A 224 -9.13 7.67 16.00
N LEU A 225 -7.84 7.82 15.73
CA LEU A 225 -6.85 6.74 15.82
C LEU A 225 -6.60 6.26 17.25
N SER A 226 -7.01 7.03 18.25
CA SER A 226 -6.91 6.68 19.67
C SER A 226 -8.19 6.06 20.24
N ASP A 227 -9.31 6.15 19.53
CA ASP A 227 -10.60 5.63 19.95
C ASP A 227 -10.85 4.22 19.36
N ASP A 228 -10.91 3.22 20.23
CA ASP A 228 -11.11 1.82 19.83
C ASP A 228 -12.47 1.56 19.16
N ASN A 229 -13.45 2.47 19.27
CA ASN A 229 -14.71 2.35 18.52
C ASN A 229 -14.57 2.76 17.05
N THR A 230 -13.63 3.65 16.76
CA THR A 230 -13.39 4.18 15.41
C THR A 230 -12.26 3.41 14.71
N VAL A 231 -11.25 2.96 15.46
CA VAL A 231 -10.11 2.21 14.93
C VAL A 231 -10.52 0.85 14.39
N LYS A 232 -10.13 0.60 13.14
CA LYS A 232 -10.21 -0.69 12.48
C LYS A 232 -8.85 -1.41 12.57
N TYR A 233 -8.91 -2.74 12.51
CA TYR A 233 -7.75 -3.62 12.55
C TYR A 233 -7.71 -4.44 11.25
N LEU A 234 -6.66 -4.30 10.43
CA LEU A 234 -6.40 -5.27 9.36
C LEU A 234 -5.75 -6.51 9.95
#